data_AF-A0A090D9S2-F1
#
_entry.id   AF-A0A090D9S2-F1
#
_cell.length_a   1.000
_cell.length_b   1.000
_cell.length_c   1.000
_cell.angle_alpha   90.00
_cell.angle_beta   90.00
_cell.angle_gamma   90.00
#
_symmetry.space_group_name_H-M   'P 1'
#
loop_
_entity.id
_entity.type
_entity.pdbx_description
1 polymer ?
#
loop_
_entity_poly.entity_id
_entity_poly.type
_entity_poly.pdbx_seq_one_letter_code
_entity_poly.pdbx_strand_id
1 'polypeptide(L)'
;MKPKRLKREAAYQLLLNSDRRHAEALASDQLRPKMRRSTPEFLRIYEAECRRKRVFVEEVEGLERRLNRIAAAVRLITDDGQFRALLASEGLATMPNTLALRFGDSPPAHTSSQPASAEGNPTSAGEICPGVLDLLRDCTGPAGLFTLLRLVLPIRQMEIVRLMIARGPISLNYVKMLVALTRPSLLVKDIHPVHELSSLSEDRRAEMECELAKLSGAFLDALDRRGPASLELVAARRYFDRLMDNSRVVRYLARNFPGHFEEFHNLSLPMFD
;
A
#
# COMPACT_ATOMS: atom_id res chain seq x y z
N MET A 1 -60.41 -0.38 -11.93
CA MET A 1 -59.49 -0.29 -13.09
C MET A 1 -58.75 -1.61 -13.23
N LYS A 2 -58.90 -2.35 -14.34
CA LYS A 2 -58.16 -3.62 -14.58
C LYS A 2 -56.83 -3.30 -15.26
N PRO A 3 -55.68 -3.86 -14.83
CA PRO A 3 -54.39 -3.60 -15.47
C PRO A 3 -54.36 -4.22 -16.88
N LYS A 4 -53.99 -3.42 -17.89
CA LYS A 4 -53.76 -3.88 -19.27
C LYS A 4 -52.60 -4.88 -19.26
N ARG A 5 -52.88 -6.16 -19.55
CA ARG A 5 -51.85 -7.17 -19.82
C ARG A 5 -51.09 -6.77 -21.09
N LEU A 6 -49.85 -6.31 -20.93
CA LEU A 6 -48.92 -6.11 -22.04
C LEU A 6 -48.66 -7.47 -22.71
N LYS A 7 -48.89 -7.56 -24.03
CA LYS A 7 -48.56 -8.76 -24.81
C LYS A 7 -47.05 -8.98 -24.74
N ARG A 8 -46.62 -10.25 -24.66
CA ARG A 8 -45.23 -10.69 -24.41
C ARG A 8 -44.20 -10.01 -25.33
N GLU A 9 -44.54 -9.76 -26.59
CA GLU A 9 -43.69 -9.01 -27.53
C GLU A 9 -43.50 -7.55 -27.16
N ALA A 10 -44.54 -6.86 -26.68
CA ALA A 10 -44.43 -5.49 -26.22
C ALA A 10 -43.55 -5.38 -24.96
N ALA A 11 -43.59 -6.38 -24.08
CA ALA A 11 -42.69 -6.46 -22.93
C ALA A 11 -41.24 -6.74 -23.37
N TYR A 12 -41.03 -7.60 -24.36
CA TYR A 12 -39.70 -7.88 -24.93
C TYR A 12 -39.09 -6.65 -25.60
N GLN A 13 -39.89 -5.93 -26.40
CA GLN A 13 -39.45 -4.69 -27.05
C GLN A 13 -39.17 -3.58 -26.03
N LEU A 14 -39.91 -3.52 -24.92
CA LEU A 14 -39.61 -2.57 -23.84
C LEU A 14 -38.28 -2.86 -23.15
N LEU A 15 -37.92 -4.14 -22.96
CA LEU A 15 -36.64 -4.56 -22.40
C LEU A 15 -35.48 -4.28 -23.36
N LEU A 16 -35.60 -4.63 -24.64
CA LEU A 16 -34.59 -4.28 -25.64
C LEU A 16 -34.40 -2.76 -25.75
N ASN A 17 -35.48 -1.99 -25.71
CA ASN A 17 -35.41 -0.53 -25.75
C ASN A 17 -34.93 0.08 -24.43
N SER A 18 -35.10 -0.57 -23.27
CA SER A 18 -34.46 -0.11 -22.03
C SER A 18 -32.96 -0.38 -22.08
N ASP A 19 -32.54 -1.54 -22.57
CA ASP A 19 -31.13 -1.89 -22.67
C ASP A 19 -30.42 -0.99 -23.67
N ARG A 20 -31.07 -0.65 -24.79
CA ARG A 20 -30.55 0.33 -25.76
C ARG A 20 -30.47 1.74 -25.19
N ARG A 21 -31.47 2.18 -24.41
CA ARG A 21 -31.45 3.48 -23.72
C ARG A 21 -30.37 3.52 -22.63
N HIS A 22 -30.14 2.43 -21.91
CA HIS A 22 -29.05 2.34 -20.94
C HIS A 22 -27.69 2.32 -21.63
N ALA A 23 -27.54 1.59 -22.76
CA ALA A 23 -26.32 1.59 -23.56
C ALA A 23 -26.04 2.97 -24.19
N GLU A 24 -27.07 3.65 -24.72
CA GLU A 24 -26.99 5.01 -25.26
C GLU A 24 -26.75 6.05 -24.15
N ALA A 25 -27.35 5.90 -22.96
CA ALA A 25 -27.05 6.74 -21.79
C ALA A 25 -25.61 6.53 -21.31
N LEU A 26 -25.11 5.29 -21.29
CA LEU A 26 -23.71 5.00 -20.97
C LEU A 26 -22.75 5.51 -22.04
N ALA A 27 -23.14 5.56 -23.31
CA ALA A 27 -22.34 6.09 -24.41
C ALA A 27 -22.39 7.63 -24.52
N SER A 28 -23.50 8.27 -24.13
CA SER A 28 -23.67 9.73 -24.15
C SER A 28 -23.19 10.42 -22.87
N ASP A 29 -23.21 9.73 -21.73
CA ASP A 29 -22.59 10.18 -20.47
C ASP A 29 -21.05 10.02 -20.48
N GLN A 30 -20.51 9.40 -21.54
CA GLN A 30 -19.14 8.90 -21.60
C GLN A 30 -18.03 9.94 -21.81
N LEU A 31 -18.33 11.24 -21.94
CA LEU A 31 -17.28 12.24 -22.19
C LEU A 31 -17.22 13.45 -21.29
N ARG A 32 -18.20 13.70 -20.40
CA ARG A 32 -18.04 14.77 -19.39
C ARG A 32 -18.85 14.47 -18.13
N PRO A 33 -18.23 13.93 -17.06
CA PRO A 33 -18.77 14.15 -15.73
C PRO A 33 -18.87 15.67 -15.56
N LYS A 34 -20.05 16.21 -15.24
CA LYS A 34 -20.21 17.61 -14.81
C LYS A 34 -19.46 17.78 -13.49
N MET A 35 -18.14 17.89 -13.57
CA MET A 35 -17.24 17.99 -12.43
C MET A 35 -17.01 19.46 -12.13
N ARG A 36 -18.04 20.12 -11.60
CA ARG A 36 -17.87 21.44 -10.99
C ARG A 36 -17.62 21.24 -9.50
N ARG A 37 -16.37 20.99 -9.13
CA ARG A 37 -15.93 21.13 -7.75
C ARG A 37 -14.99 22.32 -7.62
N SER A 38 -15.04 22.92 -6.45
CA SER A 38 -14.18 24.02 -6.07
C SER A 38 -12.78 23.46 -5.79
N THR A 39 -11.77 23.99 -6.46
CA THR A 39 -10.34 23.71 -6.24
C THR A 39 -9.93 23.55 -4.77
N PRO A 40 -10.46 24.33 -3.80
CA PRO A 40 -10.31 24.10 -2.37
C PRO A 40 -10.58 22.67 -1.87
N GLU A 41 -11.64 22.00 -2.32
CA GLU A 41 -11.96 20.65 -1.87
C GLU A 41 -10.92 19.64 -2.37
N PHE A 42 -10.49 19.81 -3.63
CA PHE A 42 -9.41 19.02 -4.22
C PHE A 42 -8.12 19.17 -3.42
N LEU A 43 -7.70 20.41 -3.16
CA LEU A 43 -6.47 20.71 -2.43
C LEU A 43 -6.50 20.09 -1.02
N ARG A 44 -7.65 20.16 -0.34
CA ARG A 44 -7.80 19.53 0.98
C ARG A 44 -7.62 18.01 0.94
N ILE A 45 -8.16 17.33 -0.07
CA ILE A 45 -7.99 15.87 -0.24
C ILE A 45 -6.53 15.53 -0.56
N TYR A 46 -5.91 16.32 -1.44
CA TYR A 46 -4.49 16.19 -1.79
C TYR A 46 -3.58 16.34 -0.57
N GLU A 47 -3.70 17.44 0.17
CA GLU A 47 -2.87 17.74 1.35
C GLU A 47 -3.04 16.68 2.45
N ALA A 48 -4.27 16.26 2.71
CA ALA A 48 -4.55 15.21 3.68
C ALA A 48 -3.89 13.88 3.27
N GLU A 49 -3.91 13.53 1.98
CA GLU A 49 -3.27 12.32 1.49
C GLU A 49 -1.75 12.40 1.58
N CYS A 50 -1.15 13.52 1.17
CA CYS A 50 0.30 13.70 1.27
C CYS A 50 0.77 13.63 2.73
N ARG A 51 0.02 14.22 3.66
CA ARG A 51 0.31 14.11 5.11
C ARG A 51 0.23 12.66 5.59
N ARG A 52 -0.86 11.95 5.26
CA ARG A 52 -1.06 10.54 5.66
C ARG A 52 0.07 9.65 5.16
N LYS A 53 0.47 9.80 3.90
CA LYS A 53 1.55 9.02 3.29
C LYS A 53 2.88 9.26 3.98
N ARG A 54 3.24 10.52 4.26
CA ARG A 54 4.48 10.86 4.97
C ARG A 54 4.54 10.23 6.35
N VAL A 55 3.49 10.37 7.15
CA VAL A 55 3.43 9.78 8.51
C VAL A 55 3.60 8.27 8.44
N PHE A 56 2.93 7.60 7.50
CA PHE A 56 3.06 6.16 7.35
C PHE A 56 4.46 5.72 6.92
N VAL A 57 5.08 6.43 5.96
CA VAL A 57 6.46 6.13 5.53
C VAL A 57 7.42 6.30 6.70
N GLU A 58 7.31 7.39 7.46
CA GLU A 58 8.14 7.67 8.63
C GLU A 58 7.95 6.61 9.74
N GLU A 59 6.73 6.14 9.97
CA GLU A 59 6.42 5.05 10.92
C GLU A 59 7.17 3.77 10.53
N VAL A 60 7.07 3.35 9.26
CA VAL A 60 7.72 2.13 8.77
C VAL A 60 9.24 2.26 8.79
N GLU A 61 9.79 3.41 8.38
CA GLU A 61 11.22 3.68 8.49
C GLU A 61 11.70 3.68 9.94
N GLY A 62 10.89 4.18 10.88
CA GLY A 62 11.16 4.11 12.32
C GLY A 62 11.22 2.67 12.82
N LEU A 63 10.29 1.83 12.38
CA LEU A 63 10.26 0.41 12.71
C LEU A 63 11.52 -0.31 12.18
N GLU A 64 11.89 -0.08 10.93
CA GLU A 64 13.10 -0.69 10.35
C GLU A 64 14.39 -0.20 11.00
N ARG A 65 14.51 1.10 11.29
CA ARG A 65 15.64 1.65 12.05
C ARG A 65 15.79 0.94 13.39
N ARG A 66 14.67 0.65 14.06
CA ARG A 66 14.70 -0.10 15.32
C ARG A 66 15.14 -1.54 15.14
N LEU A 67 14.62 -2.25 14.14
CA LEU A 67 15.07 -3.62 13.82
C LEU A 67 16.58 -3.67 13.55
N ASN A 68 17.11 -2.69 12.81
CA ASN A 68 18.53 -2.62 12.52
C ASN A 68 19.38 -2.38 13.78
N ARG A 69 18.89 -1.57 14.74
CA ARG A 69 19.54 -1.42 16.05
C ARG A 69 19.54 -2.73 16.84
N ILE A 70 18.41 -3.42 16.87
CA ILE A 70 18.28 -4.75 17.51
C ILE A 70 19.28 -5.73 16.89
N ALA A 71 19.29 -5.85 15.56
CA ALA A 71 20.19 -6.76 14.87
C ALA A 71 21.66 -6.43 15.11
N ALA A 72 22.03 -5.14 15.12
CA ALA A 72 23.38 -4.69 15.45
C ALA A 72 23.77 -5.04 16.89
N ALA A 73 22.87 -4.86 17.85
CA ALA A 73 23.10 -5.24 19.24
C ALA A 73 23.34 -6.76 19.35
N VAL A 74 22.49 -7.60 18.73
CA VAL A 74 22.67 -9.06 18.76
C VAL A 74 23.99 -9.48 18.13
N ARG A 75 24.35 -8.91 16.97
CA ARG A 75 25.62 -9.15 16.27
C ARG A 75 26.81 -9.04 17.22
N LEU A 76 26.91 -7.91 17.92
CA LEU A 76 28.02 -7.62 18.83
C LEU A 76 28.19 -8.69 19.91
N ILE A 77 27.10 -9.27 20.42
CA ILE A 77 27.21 -10.33 21.43
C ILE A 77 27.43 -11.71 20.80
N THR A 78 26.85 -11.99 19.64
CA THR A 78 27.04 -13.28 18.98
C THR A 78 28.44 -13.47 18.42
N ASP A 79 29.23 -12.41 18.23
CA ASP A 79 30.63 -12.53 17.83
C ASP A 79 31.49 -13.16 18.96
N ASP A 80 31.09 -13.02 20.23
CA ASP A 80 31.74 -13.63 21.38
C ASP A 80 31.51 -15.16 21.44
N GLY A 81 32.60 -15.92 21.36
CA GLY A 81 32.57 -17.38 21.40
C GLY A 81 32.12 -17.98 22.73
N GLN A 82 32.44 -17.35 23.86
CA GLN A 82 32.00 -17.78 25.17
C GLN A 82 30.50 -17.50 25.35
N PHE A 83 30.01 -16.36 24.85
CA PHE A 83 28.58 -16.07 24.86
C PHE A 83 27.78 -17.04 23.99
N ARG A 84 28.27 -17.36 22.79
CA ARG A 84 27.67 -18.41 21.93
C ARG A 84 27.59 -19.76 22.64
N ALA A 85 28.66 -20.17 23.31
CA ALA A 85 28.67 -21.42 24.08
C ALA A 85 27.66 -21.39 25.24
N LEU A 86 27.53 -20.24 25.93
CA LEU A 86 26.52 -20.04 26.95
C LEU A 86 25.10 -20.18 26.37
N LEU A 87 24.79 -19.46 25.29
CA LEU A 87 23.49 -19.57 24.62
C LEU A 87 23.17 -21.00 24.19
N ALA A 88 24.16 -21.74 23.68
CA ALA A 88 23.99 -23.14 23.33
C ALA A 88 23.68 -24.01 24.55
N SER A 89 24.41 -23.81 25.66
CA SER A 89 24.20 -24.57 26.90
C SER A 89 22.84 -24.30 27.56
N GLU A 90 22.25 -23.14 27.32
CA GLU A 90 20.94 -22.72 27.85
C GLU A 90 19.78 -22.99 26.87
N GLY A 91 20.05 -23.60 25.70
CA GLY A 91 19.03 -23.84 24.67
C GLY A 91 18.52 -22.56 23.99
N LEU A 92 19.27 -21.47 24.07
CA LEU A 92 18.93 -20.13 23.54
C LEU A 92 19.66 -19.78 22.25
N ALA A 93 20.52 -20.64 21.71
CA ALA A 93 21.29 -20.38 20.50
C ALA A 93 20.43 -20.25 19.22
N THR A 94 19.20 -20.77 19.22
CA THR A 94 18.30 -20.66 18.06
C THR A 94 17.63 -19.29 18.00
N MET A 95 18.13 -18.47 17.07
CA MET A 95 17.61 -17.13 16.76
C MET A 95 16.58 -17.20 15.62
N PRO A 96 15.58 -16.30 15.56
CA PRO A 96 14.70 -16.18 14.41
C PRO A 96 15.47 -15.93 13.11
N ASN A 97 15.17 -16.70 12.06
CA ASN A 97 15.84 -16.57 10.76
C ASN A 97 15.66 -15.18 10.14
N THR A 98 14.53 -14.51 10.39
CA THR A 98 14.28 -13.15 9.91
C THR A 98 15.30 -12.16 10.47
N LEU A 99 15.62 -12.29 11.77
CA LEU A 99 16.71 -11.54 12.37
C LEU A 99 18.05 -11.96 11.78
N ALA A 100 18.30 -13.27 11.63
CA ALA A 100 19.55 -13.81 11.10
C ALA A 100 19.88 -13.30 9.68
N LEU A 101 18.87 -13.07 8.86
CA LEU A 101 19.05 -12.54 7.51
C LEU A 101 19.56 -11.09 7.49
N ARG A 102 19.27 -10.29 8.53
CA ARG A 102 19.86 -8.96 8.70
C ARG A 102 21.35 -9.00 9.02
N PHE A 103 21.92 -10.19 9.21
CA PHE A 103 23.35 -10.39 9.45
C PHE A 103 24.18 -10.39 8.15
N GLY A 104 23.54 -10.48 6.98
CA GLY A 104 24.17 -10.20 5.70
C GLY A 104 23.93 -8.75 5.26
N ASP A 105 24.86 -8.17 4.51
CA ASP A 105 24.69 -6.85 3.85
C ASP A 105 23.67 -6.90 2.68
N SER A 106 22.90 -7.98 2.57
CA SER A 106 21.90 -8.15 1.52
C SER A 106 20.54 -7.75 2.08
N PRO A 107 19.83 -6.81 1.44
CA PRO A 107 18.45 -6.53 1.79
C PRO A 107 17.67 -7.85 1.77
N PRO A 108 16.78 -8.12 2.74
CA PRO A 108 15.96 -9.31 2.68
C PRO A 108 15.30 -9.31 1.31
N ALA A 109 15.53 -10.38 0.54
CA ALA A 109 14.84 -10.58 -0.73
C ALA A 109 13.36 -10.51 -0.38
N HIS A 110 12.74 -9.37 -0.67
CA HIS A 110 11.31 -9.27 -0.58
C HIS A 110 10.83 -10.36 -1.51
N THR A 111 10.08 -11.32 -0.98
CA THR A 111 9.09 -12.03 -1.77
C THR A 111 8.12 -10.95 -2.21
N SER A 112 8.56 -10.16 -3.20
CA SER A 112 7.69 -9.61 -4.19
C SER A 112 6.94 -10.84 -4.65
N SER A 113 5.71 -10.99 -4.17
CA SER A 113 4.68 -11.64 -4.94
C SER A 113 4.50 -10.80 -6.20
N GLN A 114 5.53 -10.81 -7.06
CA GLN A 114 5.35 -10.72 -8.48
C GLN A 114 4.40 -11.87 -8.77
N PRO A 115 3.17 -11.58 -9.24
CA PRO A 115 2.41 -12.64 -9.86
C PRO A 115 3.33 -13.21 -10.93
N ALA A 116 3.52 -14.53 -10.88
CA ALA A 116 4.19 -15.30 -11.91
C ALA A 116 3.82 -14.70 -13.28
N SER A 117 4.81 -14.52 -14.14
CA SER A 117 4.67 -14.05 -15.51
C SER A 117 3.48 -14.74 -16.18
N ALA A 118 2.32 -14.10 -16.12
CA ALA A 118 1.21 -14.41 -16.98
C ALA A 118 1.54 -13.65 -18.26
N GLU A 119 1.93 -14.41 -19.28
CA GLU A 119 1.86 -14.00 -20.67
C GLU A 119 0.42 -13.55 -20.96
N GLY A 120 0.11 -12.31 -20.58
CA GLY A 120 -1.17 -11.67 -20.78
C GLY A 120 -1.07 -10.85 -22.05
N ASN A 121 -1.92 -11.18 -23.02
CA ASN A 121 -2.20 -10.37 -24.19
C ASN A 121 -2.16 -8.87 -23.86
N PRO A 122 -1.61 -8.00 -24.73
CA PRO A 122 -1.58 -6.58 -24.49
C PRO A 122 -3.01 -6.07 -24.27
N THR A 123 -3.37 -5.85 -23.01
CA THR A 123 -4.65 -5.28 -22.60
C THR A 123 -4.81 -3.97 -23.36
N SER A 124 -5.89 -3.85 -24.13
CA SER A 124 -6.07 -2.70 -25.01
C SER A 124 -6.30 -1.45 -24.16
N ALA A 125 -5.85 -0.29 -24.65
CA ALA A 125 -6.06 0.97 -23.94
C ALA A 125 -7.55 1.19 -23.65
N GLY A 126 -7.92 1.39 -22.39
CA GLY A 126 -9.32 1.57 -21.96
C GLY A 126 -9.98 0.34 -21.32
N GLU A 127 -9.30 -0.81 -21.25
CA GLU A 127 -9.78 -1.99 -20.54
C GLU A 127 -9.33 -2.02 -19.07
N ILE A 128 -10.07 -2.75 -18.23
CA ILE A 128 -9.68 -2.98 -16.83
C ILE A 128 -8.73 -4.18 -16.79
N CYS A 129 -7.55 -3.98 -16.20
CA CYS A 129 -6.57 -5.04 -16.00
C CYS A 129 -7.17 -6.20 -15.17
N PRO A 130 -6.94 -7.48 -15.52
CA PRO A 130 -7.42 -8.62 -14.72
C PRO A 130 -6.98 -8.56 -13.26
N GLY A 131 -5.73 -8.15 -12.98
CA GLY A 131 -5.24 -8.00 -11.62
C GLY A 131 -6.00 -6.96 -10.78
N VAL A 132 -6.60 -5.96 -11.43
CA VAL A 132 -7.48 -4.99 -10.74
C VAL A 132 -8.79 -5.66 -10.31
N LEU A 133 -9.35 -6.53 -11.15
CA LEU A 133 -10.57 -7.26 -10.82
C LEU A 133 -10.33 -8.22 -9.65
N ASP A 134 -9.16 -8.87 -9.61
CA ASP A 134 -8.78 -9.74 -8.50
C ASP A 134 -8.64 -8.96 -7.19
N LEU A 135 -7.98 -7.81 -7.20
CA LEU A 135 -7.83 -6.96 -6.01
C LEU A 135 -9.16 -6.40 -5.49
N LEU A 136 -10.14 -6.19 -6.39
CA LEU A 136 -11.43 -5.59 -6.04
C LEU A 136 -12.55 -6.62 -5.82
N ARG A 137 -12.26 -7.92 -5.92
CA ARG A 137 -13.26 -8.99 -5.88
C ARG A 137 -14.16 -8.92 -4.64
N ASP A 138 -13.57 -8.62 -3.48
CA ASP A 138 -14.25 -8.56 -2.18
C ASP A 138 -14.50 -7.11 -1.72
N CYS A 139 -14.27 -6.13 -2.59
CA CYS A 139 -14.41 -4.71 -2.28
C CYS A 139 -15.81 -4.20 -2.66
N THR A 140 -16.48 -3.50 -1.73
CA THR A 140 -17.69 -2.73 -2.06
C THR A 140 -17.31 -1.31 -2.47
N GLY A 141 -17.75 -0.89 -3.65
CA GLY A 141 -17.31 0.36 -4.25
C GLY A 141 -18.42 1.13 -4.97
N PRO A 142 -18.24 2.45 -5.11
CA PRO A 142 -19.13 3.30 -5.87
C PRO A 142 -19.10 2.95 -7.37
N ALA A 143 -20.27 2.97 -8.00
CA ALA A 143 -20.48 2.51 -9.39
C ALA A 143 -19.55 3.19 -10.43
N GLY A 144 -19.08 4.41 -10.18
CA GLY A 144 -18.20 5.16 -11.08
C GLY A 144 -16.71 4.79 -11.03
N LEU A 145 -16.30 3.85 -10.18
CA LEU A 145 -14.89 3.51 -9.98
C LEU A 145 -14.21 3.03 -11.27
N PHE A 146 -14.82 2.04 -11.94
CA PHE A 146 -14.24 1.46 -13.16
C PHE A 146 -14.17 2.48 -14.30
N THR A 147 -15.13 3.42 -14.38
CA THR A 147 -15.07 4.50 -15.37
C THR A 147 -13.83 5.37 -15.19
N LEU A 148 -13.44 5.67 -13.94
CA LEU A 148 -12.22 6.43 -13.65
C LEU A 148 -10.95 5.62 -13.92
N LEU A 149 -10.95 4.32 -13.63
CA LEU A 149 -9.79 3.46 -13.87
C LEU A 149 -9.52 3.26 -15.37
N ARG A 150 -10.56 3.24 -16.22
CA ARG A 150 -10.40 3.19 -17.68
C ARG A 150 -9.70 4.41 -18.28
N LEU A 151 -9.53 5.49 -17.51
CA LEU A 151 -8.83 6.71 -17.97
C LEU A 151 -7.31 6.57 -17.91
N VAL A 152 -6.79 5.55 -17.22
CA VAL A 152 -5.36 5.35 -17.00
C VAL A 152 -4.89 3.99 -17.52
N LEU A 153 -3.59 3.89 -17.82
CA LEU A 153 -2.96 2.66 -18.29
C LEU A 153 -2.95 1.56 -17.21
N PRO A 154 -2.88 0.26 -17.59
CA PRO A 154 -2.96 -0.86 -16.65
C PRO A 154 -2.04 -0.76 -15.42
N ILE A 155 -0.80 -0.31 -15.61
CA ILE A 155 0.17 -0.17 -14.51
C ILE A 155 -0.30 0.86 -13.47
N ARG A 156 -0.93 1.94 -13.93
CA ARG A 156 -1.49 3.00 -13.09
C ARG A 156 -2.81 2.57 -12.45
N GLN A 157 -3.62 1.75 -13.14
CA GLN A 157 -4.83 1.17 -12.54
C GLN A 157 -4.49 0.34 -11.29
N MET A 158 -3.48 -0.53 -11.39
CA MET A 158 -3.01 -1.34 -10.27
C MET A 158 -2.53 -0.46 -9.11
N GLU A 159 -1.74 0.57 -9.40
CA GLU A 159 -1.25 1.50 -8.38
C GLU A 159 -2.39 2.22 -7.65
N ILE A 160 -3.34 2.80 -8.41
CA ILE A 160 -4.50 3.51 -7.85
C ILE A 160 -5.32 2.58 -6.96
N VAL A 161 -5.54 1.35 -7.38
CA VAL A 161 -6.32 0.35 -6.63
C VAL A 161 -5.61 -0.04 -5.33
N ARG A 162 -4.28 -0.28 -5.37
CA ARG A 162 -3.49 -0.56 -4.17
C ARG A 162 -3.55 0.61 -3.17
N LEU A 163 -3.36 1.84 -3.66
CA LEU A 163 -3.46 3.05 -2.86
C LEU A 163 -4.85 3.22 -2.22
N MET A 164 -5.90 2.93 -2.99
CA MET A 164 -7.30 3.01 -2.54
C MET A 164 -7.61 2.00 -1.45
N ILE A 165 -7.25 0.73 -1.65
CA ILE A 165 -7.45 -0.33 -0.64
C ILE A 165 -6.68 0.01 0.64
N ALA A 166 -5.42 0.44 0.52
CA ALA A 166 -4.59 0.82 1.66
C ALA A 166 -5.07 2.05 2.42
N ARG A 167 -5.97 2.85 1.83
CA ARG A 167 -6.59 3.99 2.50
C ARG A 167 -7.82 3.59 3.33
N GLY A 168 -8.46 2.46 3.02
CA GLY A 168 -9.71 2.02 3.63
C GLY A 168 -10.91 2.28 2.71
N PRO A 169 -12.04 2.84 3.20
CA PRO A 169 -13.28 2.94 2.42
C PRO A 169 -13.08 3.61 1.06
N ILE A 170 -13.64 2.98 0.02
CA ILE A 170 -13.47 3.45 -1.35
C ILE A 170 -14.15 4.81 -1.54
N SER A 171 -13.37 5.80 -1.97
CA SER A 171 -13.84 7.16 -2.23
C SER A 171 -13.62 7.53 -3.69
N LEU A 172 -14.72 7.84 -4.42
CA LEU A 172 -14.60 8.36 -5.80
C LEU A 172 -13.75 9.62 -5.86
N ASN A 173 -13.85 10.50 -4.86
CA ASN A 173 -13.14 11.78 -4.86
C ASN A 173 -11.63 11.56 -4.74
N TYR A 174 -11.23 10.53 -3.99
CA TYR A 174 -9.83 10.15 -3.91
C TYR A 174 -9.31 9.63 -5.24
N VAL A 175 -10.06 8.73 -5.90
CA VAL A 175 -9.69 8.17 -7.20
C VAL A 175 -9.62 9.27 -8.25
N LYS A 176 -10.58 10.21 -8.26
CA LYS A 176 -10.56 11.40 -9.13
C LYS A 176 -9.29 12.23 -8.93
N MET A 177 -8.91 12.49 -7.69
CA MET A 177 -7.67 13.21 -7.36
C MET A 177 -6.43 12.48 -7.91
N LEU A 178 -6.35 11.15 -7.73
CA LEU A 178 -5.24 10.35 -8.25
C LEU A 178 -5.19 10.34 -9.79
N VAL A 179 -6.34 10.29 -10.47
CA VAL A 179 -6.43 10.34 -11.93
C VAL A 179 -6.09 11.73 -12.47
N ALA A 180 -6.55 12.79 -11.81
CA ALA A 180 -6.26 14.18 -12.19
C ALA A 180 -4.77 14.53 -12.06
N LEU A 181 -4.05 13.88 -11.13
CA LEU A 181 -2.60 14.00 -10.93
C LEU A 181 -1.83 12.79 -11.48
N THR A 182 -2.32 12.21 -12.58
CA THR A 182 -1.61 11.16 -13.31
C THR A 182 -0.84 11.76 -14.48
N ARG A 183 0.45 11.38 -14.60
CA ARG A 183 1.32 11.75 -15.72
C ARG A 183 0.64 11.47 -17.07
N PRO A 184 0.73 12.37 -18.06
CA PRO A 184 0.15 12.15 -19.38
C PRO A 184 0.58 10.84 -20.06
N SER A 185 1.81 10.37 -19.81
CA SER A 185 2.32 9.09 -20.31
C SER A 185 1.62 7.84 -19.74
N LEU A 186 0.89 8.00 -18.64
CA LEU A 186 0.11 6.95 -17.98
C LEU A 186 -1.40 7.13 -18.17
N LEU A 187 -1.83 8.12 -18.96
CA LEU A 187 -3.21 8.31 -19.38
C LEU A 187 -3.47 7.58 -20.70
N VAL A 188 -4.74 7.20 -20.92
CA VAL A 188 -5.20 6.79 -22.24
C VAL A 188 -5.23 8.02 -23.15
N LYS A 189 -4.55 7.95 -24.31
CA LYS A 189 -4.21 9.10 -25.18
C LYS A 189 -5.38 10.01 -25.56
N ASP A 190 -6.60 9.49 -25.55
CA ASP A 190 -7.80 10.21 -26.00
C ASP A 190 -8.64 10.79 -24.83
N ILE A 191 -8.18 10.70 -23.58
CA ILE A 191 -8.95 11.13 -22.41
C ILE A 191 -8.14 12.04 -21.48
N HIS A 192 -8.64 13.26 -21.27
CA HIS A 192 -8.03 14.27 -20.39
C HIS A 192 -8.95 14.60 -19.19
N PRO A 193 -8.56 14.22 -17.96
CA PRO A 193 -9.36 14.48 -16.75
C PRO A 193 -9.31 15.94 -16.23
N VAL A 194 -8.92 16.90 -17.08
CA VAL A 194 -8.40 18.25 -16.73
C VAL A 194 -9.42 19.19 -16.07
N HIS A 195 -10.70 18.83 -16.00
CA HIS A 195 -11.75 19.71 -15.49
C HIS A 195 -11.65 20.04 -13.99
N GLU A 196 -11.00 19.21 -13.15
CA GLU A 196 -10.93 19.47 -11.69
C GLU A 196 -9.87 20.50 -11.29
N LEU A 197 -8.83 20.70 -12.12
CA LEU A 197 -7.67 21.53 -11.77
C LEU A 197 -7.66 22.86 -12.51
N SER A 198 -8.69 23.17 -13.30
CA SER A 198 -8.68 24.27 -14.28
C SER A 198 -8.33 25.66 -13.72
N SER A 199 -8.48 25.90 -12.41
CA SER A 199 -8.12 27.17 -11.77
C SER A 199 -6.68 27.25 -11.25
N LEU A 200 -5.89 26.16 -11.31
CA LEU A 200 -4.47 26.14 -10.91
C LEU A 200 -3.57 26.40 -12.11
N SER A 201 -2.41 27.03 -11.89
CA SER A 201 -1.36 27.13 -12.92
C SER A 201 -0.83 25.74 -13.30
N GLU A 202 -0.32 25.62 -14.53
CA GLU A 202 0.26 24.36 -15.01
C GLU A 202 1.48 23.94 -14.17
N ASP A 203 2.35 24.89 -13.82
CA ASP A 203 3.51 24.67 -12.95
C ASP A 203 3.08 24.07 -11.60
N ARG A 204 2.03 24.63 -10.98
CA ARG A 204 1.55 24.14 -9.70
C ARG A 204 1.00 22.73 -9.80
N ARG A 205 0.30 22.40 -10.90
CA ARG A 205 -0.20 21.04 -11.14
C ARG A 205 0.95 20.06 -11.34
N ALA A 206 1.98 20.45 -12.10
CA ALA A 206 3.16 19.62 -12.34
C ALA A 206 3.94 19.34 -11.04
N GLU A 207 4.09 20.34 -10.17
CA GLU A 207 4.66 20.17 -8.83
C GLU A 207 3.87 19.14 -8.02
N MET A 208 2.54 19.30 -7.95
CA MET A 208 1.66 18.42 -7.19
C MET A 208 1.67 16.98 -7.73
N GLU A 209 1.68 16.83 -9.05
CA GLU A 209 1.79 15.54 -9.72
C GLU A 209 3.11 14.85 -9.36
N CYS A 210 4.23 15.58 -9.44
CA CYS A 210 5.55 15.07 -9.12
C CYS A 210 5.66 14.65 -7.65
N GLU A 211 5.20 15.50 -6.73
CA GLU A 211 5.18 15.23 -5.29
C GLU A 211 4.34 13.98 -4.96
N LEU A 212 3.10 13.93 -5.47
CA LEU A 212 2.19 12.82 -5.20
C LEU A 212 2.71 11.52 -5.79
N ALA A 213 3.29 11.53 -6.99
CA ALA A 213 3.88 10.34 -7.59
C ALA A 213 5.03 9.78 -6.74
N LYS A 214 5.95 10.65 -6.28
CA LYS A 214 7.06 10.26 -5.39
C LYS A 214 6.54 9.68 -4.07
N LEU A 215 5.61 10.36 -3.43
CA LEU A 215 5.02 9.91 -2.15
C LEU A 215 4.20 8.63 -2.31
N SER A 216 3.52 8.43 -3.44
CA SER A 216 2.74 7.21 -3.71
C SER A 216 3.64 5.99 -3.85
N GLY A 217 4.76 6.12 -4.58
CA GLY A 217 5.78 5.08 -4.66
C GLY A 217 6.34 4.72 -3.29
N ALA A 218 6.88 5.72 -2.58
CA ALA A 218 7.44 5.52 -1.24
C ALA A 218 6.43 4.89 -0.25
N PHE A 219 5.17 5.29 -0.32
CA PHE A 219 4.10 4.71 0.50
C PHE A 219 3.84 3.25 0.17
N LEU A 220 3.74 2.88 -1.11
CA LEU A 220 3.53 1.48 -1.51
C LEU A 220 4.74 0.61 -1.16
N ASP A 221 5.96 1.13 -1.34
CA ASP A 221 7.19 0.45 -0.92
C ASP A 221 7.22 0.24 0.60
N ALA A 222 6.80 1.23 1.38
CA ALA A 222 6.66 1.11 2.83
C ALA A 222 5.56 0.12 3.22
N LEU A 223 4.45 0.11 2.49
CA LEU A 223 3.31 -0.79 2.75
C LEU A 223 3.73 -2.26 2.59
N ASP A 224 4.50 -2.56 1.54
CA ASP A 224 5.01 -3.92 1.28
C ASP A 224 6.01 -4.39 2.35
N ARG A 225 6.74 -3.46 2.98
CA ARG A 225 7.72 -3.75 4.04
C ARG A 225 7.11 -3.82 5.44
N ARG A 226 6.01 -3.11 5.71
CA ARG A 226 5.42 -2.99 7.05
C ARG A 226 5.08 -4.34 7.67
N GLY A 227 4.43 -5.23 6.93
CA GLY A 227 4.03 -6.56 7.41
C GLY A 227 5.22 -7.41 7.83
N PRO A 228 6.16 -7.71 6.91
CA PRO A 228 7.39 -8.45 7.23
C PRO A 228 8.17 -7.84 8.40
N ALA A 229 8.36 -6.52 8.41
CA ALA A 229 9.12 -5.86 9.46
C ALA A 229 8.41 -5.93 10.82
N SER A 230 7.08 -5.80 10.87
CA SER A 230 6.30 -5.94 12.11
C SER A 230 6.42 -7.36 12.69
N LEU A 231 6.30 -8.39 11.84
CA LEU A 231 6.46 -9.79 12.25
C LEU A 231 7.87 -10.08 12.75
N GLU A 232 8.87 -9.52 12.08
CA GLU A 232 10.25 -9.64 12.51
C GLU A 232 10.47 -8.99 13.89
N LEU A 233 9.89 -7.82 14.14
CA LEU A 233 10.02 -7.14 15.43
C LEU A 233 9.37 -7.94 16.56
N VAL A 234 8.22 -8.57 16.31
CA VAL A 234 7.57 -9.47 17.27
C VAL A 234 8.45 -10.68 17.57
N ALA A 235 9.02 -11.32 16.54
CA ALA A 235 9.91 -12.46 16.71
C ALA A 235 11.19 -12.09 17.46
N ALA A 236 11.77 -10.93 17.10
CA ALA A 236 12.94 -10.37 17.76
C ALA A 236 12.68 -10.12 19.24
N ARG A 237 11.57 -9.46 19.57
CA ARG A 237 11.21 -9.18 20.96
C ARG A 237 11.06 -10.45 21.77
N ARG A 238 10.32 -11.45 21.26
CA ARG A 238 10.20 -12.75 21.95
C ARG A 238 11.55 -13.43 22.16
N TYR A 239 12.48 -13.32 21.21
CA TYR A 239 13.82 -13.85 21.38
C TYR A 239 14.56 -13.15 22.52
N PHE A 240 14.51 -11.82 22.56
CA PHE A 240 15.13 -11.01 23.60
C PHE A 240 14.55 -11.26 24.99
N ASP A 241 13.22 -11.37 25.11
CA ASP A 241 12.58 -11.65 26.40
C ASP A 241 13.12 -12.97 26.98
N ARG A 242 13.26 -14.03 26.17
CA ARG A 242 13.89 -15.29 26.61
C ARG A 242 15.36 -15.12 27.03
N LEU A 243 16.11 -14.24 26.36
CA LEU A 243 17.50 -13.97 26.75
C LEU A 243 17.55 -13.24 28.09
N MET A 244 16.68 -12.26 28.30
CA MET A 244 16.65 -11.42 29.50
C MET A 244 16.00 -12.13 30.70
N ASP A 245 15.17 -13.15 30.48
CA ASP A 245 14.64 -14.02 31.54
C ASP A 245 15.67 -15.02 32.09
N ASN A 246 16.79 -15.23 31.38
CA ASN A 246 17.84 -16.15 31.81
C ASN A 246 18.90 -15.43 32.67
N SER A 247 18.95 -15.75 33.96
CA SER A 247 19.86 -15.12 34.92
C SER A 247 21.35 -15.27 34.58
N ARG A 248 21.76 -16.38 33.93
CA ARG A 248 23.15 -16.59 33.51
C ARG A 248 23.50 -15.68 32.33
N VAL A 249 22.58 -15.52 31.38
CA VAL A 249 22.72 -14.60 30.24
C VAL A 249 22.81 -13.16 30.73
N VAL A 250 21.86 -12.71 31.56
CA VAL A 250 21.84 -11.37 32.16
C VAL A 250 23.15 -11.07 32.90
N ARG A 251 23.61 -12.01 33.74
CA ARG A 251 24.89 -11.84 34.48
C ARG A 251 26.09 -11.75 33.55
N TYR A 252 26.10 -12.51 32.45
CA TYR A 252 27.17 -12.44 31.46
C TYR A 252 27.17 -11.09 30.74
N LEU A 253 26.00 -10.62 30.29
CA LEU A 253 25.84 -9.32 29.61
C LEU A 253 26.25 -8.16 30.52
N ALA A 254 25.81 -8.14 31.78
CA ALA A 254 26.16 -7.08 32.72
C ALA A 254 27.68 -7.01 33.00
N ARG A 255 28.37 -8.14 32.98
CA ARG A 255 29.82 -8.20 33.25
C ARG A 255 30.68 -7.87 32.04
N ASN A 256 30.30 -8.37 30.86
CA ASN A 256 31.14 -8.33 29.66
C ASN A 256 30.70 -7.27 28.64
N PHE A 257 29.43 -6.85 28.68
CA PHE A 257 28.84 -5.87 27.77
C PHE A 257 27.99 -4.81 28.50
N PRO A 258 28.51 -4.13 29.55
CA PRO A 258 27.73 -3.23 30.40
C PRO A 258 27.11 -2.06 29.63
N GLY A 259 27.80 -1.51 28.62
CA GLY A 259 27.29 -0.42 27.78
C GLY A 259 26.16 -0.83 26.83
N HIS A 260 26.02 -2.13 26.54
CA HIS A 260 24.92 -2.65 25.73
C HIS A 260 23.76 -3.13 26.58
N PHE A 261 24.00 -3.54 27.82
CA PHE A 261 22.97 -4.06 28.72
C PHE A 261 21.74 -3.15 28.84
N GLU A 262 21.94 -1.83 28.93
CA GLU A 262 20.83 -0.85 28.95
C GLU A 262 20.03 -0.84 27.64
N GLU A 263 20.70 -0.96 26.49
CA GLU A 263 20.06 -1.08 25.18
C GLU A 263 19.24 -2.38 25.09
N PHE A 264 19.78 -3.51 25.55
CA PHE A 264 19.07 -4.79 25.64
C PHE A 264 17.82 -4.71 26.53
N HIS A 265 17.93 -4.02 27.67
CA HIS A 265 16.81 -3.82 28.58
C HIS A 265 15.71 -2.95 27.95
N ASN A 266 16.10 -1.82 27.33
CA ASN A 266 15.17 -0.93 26.65
C ASN A 266 14.45 -1.60 25.46
N LEU A 267 15.10 -2.56 24.80
CA LEU A 267 14.52 -3.31 23.68
C LEU A 267 13.49 -4.36 24.12
N SER A 268 13.55 -4.87 25.36
CA SER A 268 12.60 -5.84 25.92
C SER A 268 11.30 -5.20 26.45
N LEU A 269 11.35 -3.92 26.81
CA LEU A 269 10.18 -3.22 27.37
C LEU A 269 8.96 -3.22 26.42
N PRO A 270 7.73 -3.40 26.96
CA PRO A 270 6.51 -3.27 26.19
C PRO A 270 6.36 -1.88 25.62
N MET A 271 6.18 -1.84 24.30
CA MET A 271 5.81 -0.64 23.58
C MET A 271 4.33 -0.42 23.82
N PHE A 272 3.98 0.73 24.39
CA PHE A 272 2.59 1.16 24.46
C PHE A 272 2.04 1.30 23.03
N ASP A 273 0.81 0.80 22.84
CA ASP A 273 0.00 0.92 21.62
C ASP A 273 -0.37 2.37 21.29
#